data_AF-A0A1Q4XCM8-F1
#
_entry.id   AF-A0A1Q4XCM8-F1
#
_cell.length_a   1.000
_cell.length_b   1.000
_cell.length_c   1.000
_cell.angle_alpha   90.00
_cell.angle_beta   90.00
_cell.angle_gamma   90.00
#
_symmetry.space_group_name_H-M   'P 1'
#
loop_
_entity.id
_entity.type
_entity.pdbx_description
1 polymer ?
#
loop_
_entity_poly.entity_id
_entity_poly.type
_entity_poly.pdbx_seq_one_letter_code
_entity_poly.pdbx_strand_id
1 'polypeptide(L)'
;MVFKSPVLDHDRRDVAAQRRLLVEAFGGMGWETPRLLATLEHTSELYFDSISRVDVRPWSRGRVALVGDAACGATIGGMGTGTAVVGAYVLAGELAADGDHEAAFRRYEDRMRDYARRCQKGGDRTGKFLAPGSAFGLRARNTLLGNRFLLAVMLKAGKDITNKIDLPDYARAAA
;
A
#
# COMPACT_ATOMS: atom_id res chain seq x y z
N MET A 1 -12.30 7.48 5.69
CA MET A 1 -12.19 8.93 5.41
C MET A 1 -10.73 9.21 5.04
N VAL A 2 -10.43 10.14 4.13
CA VAL A 2 -9.05 10.50 3.72
C VAL A 2 -8.95 12.01 3.59
N PHE A 3 -7.88 12.61 4.11
CA PHE A 3 -7.61 14.04 4.02
C PHE A 3 -6.14 14.30 3.71
N LYS A 4 -5.85 15.49 3.17
CA LYS A 4 -4.48 15.95 2.94
C LYS A 4 -4.04 16.78 4.14
N SER A 5 -2.84 16.51 4.66
CA SER A 5 -2.20 17.31 5.71
C SER A 5 -0.69 17.45 5.45
N PRO A 6 -0.01 18.37 6.16
CA PRO A 6 1.41 18.21 6.45
C PRO A 6 1.68 16.89 7.19
N VAL A 7 2.95 16.54 7.39
CA VAL A 7 3.30 15.41 8.27
C VAL A 7 2.77 15.69 9.67
N LEU A 8 1.95 14.77 10.20
CA LEU A 8 1.36 14.89 11.52
C LEU A 8 2.27 14.19 12.53
N ASP A 9 2.89 14.97 13.40
CA ASP A 9 3.67 14.44 14.53
C ASP A 9 2.71 14.02 15.65
N HIS A 10 2.48 12.71 15.75
CA HIS A 10 1.67 12.09 16.79
C HIS A 10 2.20 10.70 17.09
N ASP A 11 2.02 10.23 18.32
CA ASP A 11 2.25 8.81 18.60
C ASP A 11 1.18 7.98 17.89
N ARG A 12 1.61 7.07 17.01
CA ARG A 12 0.75 6.10 16.32
C ARG A 12 -0.02 5.17 17.27
N ARG A 13 0.35 5.12 18.56
CA ARG A 13 -0.34 4.38 19.61
C ARG A 13 -1.29 5.25 20.44
N ASP A 14 -1.23 6.57 20.30
CA ASP A 14 -2.17 7.48 20.96
C ASP A 14 -3.47 7.58 20.14
N VAL A 15 -4.38 6.65 20.43
CA VAL A 15 -5.73 6.61 19.83
C VAL A 15 -6.51 7.91 20.12
N ALA A 16 -6.30 8.55 21.27
CA ALA A 16 -7.00 9.79 21.60
C ALA A 16 -6.51 10.94 20.71
N ALA A 17 -5.20 11.03 20.41
CA ALA A 17 -4.67 11.97 19.43
C ALA A 17 -5.23 11.74 18.03
N GLN A 18 -5.29 10.48 17.58
CA GLN A 18 -5.85 10.13 16.27
C GLN A 18 -7.32 10.55 16.14
N ARG A 19 -8.13 10.36 17.19
CA ARG A 19 -9.53 10.83 17.23
C ARG A 19 -9.62 12.34 17.13
N ARG A 20 -8.80 13.09 17.87
CA ARG A 20 -8.75 14.55 17.80
C ARG A 20 -8.41 15.03 16.40
N LEU A 21 -7.40 14.43 15.76
CA LEU A 21 -7.00 14.75 14.39
C LEU A 21 -8.13 14.51 13.38
N LEU A 22 -8.91 13.44 13.55
CA LEU A 22 -10.09 13.18 12.70
C LEU A 22 -11.18 14.22 12.91
N VAL A 23 -11.49 14.58 14.16
CA VAL A 23 -12.49 15.62 14.47
C VAL A 23 -12.05 16.98 13.93
N GLU A 24 -10.77 17.32 14.05
CA GLU A 24 -10.22 18.57 13.51
C GLU A 24 -10.27 18.59 11.97
N ALA A 25 -9.84 17.52 11.31
CA ALA A 25 -9.76 17.45 9.85
C ALA A 25 -11.15 17.43 9.17
N PHE A 26 -12.16 16.89 9.83
CA PHE A 26 -13.50 16.69 9.26
C PHE A 26 -14.61 17.47 9.96
N GLY A 27 -14.29 18.21 11.01
CA GLY A 27 -15.22 19.06 11.75
C GLY A 27 -15.89 20.10 10.84
N GLY A 28 -17.19 20.29 11.01
CA GLY A 28 -17.97 21.22 10.19
C GLY A 28 -18.28 20.73 8.77
N MET A 29 -17.82 19.53 8.38
CA MET A 29 -18.23 18.93 7.11
C MET A 29 -19.68 18.40 7.21
N GLY A 30 -20.47 18.59 6.15
CA GLY A 30 -21.86 18.14 6.09
C GLY A 30 -22.04 16.64 5.76
N TRP A 31 -23.20 16.31 5.20
CA TRP A 31 -23.62 14.94 4.86
C TRP A 31 -23.60 14.04 6.11
N GLU A 32 -23.02 12.84 6.03
CA GLU A 32 -22.96 11.85 7.11
C GLU A 32 -21.76 12.06 8.05
N THR A 33 -20.92 13.07 7.78
CA THR A 33 -19.68 13.29 8.54
C THR A 33 -19.92 13.51 10.04
N PRO A 34 -20.93 14.30 10.49
CA PRO A 34 -21.20 14.43 11.92
C PRO A 34 -21.58 13.09 12.57
N ARG A 35 -22.37 12.26 11.87
CA ARG A 35 -22.75 10.93 12.36
C ARG A 35 -21.54 9.99 12.43
N LEU A 36 -20.65 10.01 11.45
CA LEU A 36 -19.42 9.21 11.45
C LEU A 36 -18.42 9.68 12.52
N LEU A 37 -18.33 10.99 12.80
CA LEU A 37 -17.49 11.50 13.87
C LEU A 37 -18.03 11.11 15.25
N ALA A 38 -19.36 11.13 15.43
CA ALA A 38 -19.99 10.70 16.68
C ALA A 38 -19.70 9.22 17.02
N THR A 39 -19.52 8.34 16.01
CA THR A 39 -19.17 6.93 16.27
C THR A 39 -17.76 6.75 16.84
N LEU A 40 -16.89 7.75 16.74
CA LEU A 40 -15.55 7.67 17.32
C LEU A 40 -15.64 7.45 18.83
N GLU A 41 -16.56 8.08 19.56
CA GLU A 41 -16.64 7.92 21.02
C GLU A 41 -16.90 6.47 21.47
N HIS A 42 -17.51 5.66 20.61
CA HIS A 42 -17.96 4.31 20.96
C HIS A 42 -17.16 3.18 20.30
N THR A 43 -16.31 3.48 19.31
CA THR A 43 -15.53 2.42 18.66
C THR A 43 -14.36 1.96 19.52
N SER A 44 -14.22 0.65 19.72
CA SER A 44 -13.04 0.03 20.35
C SER A 44 -11.87 -0.11 19.38
N GLU A 45 -12.12 -0.03 18.07
CA GLU A 45 -11.11 -0.22 17.04
C GLU A 45 -11.02 1.02 16.15
N LEU A 46 -9.82 1.57 16.03
CA LEU A 46 -9.50 2.69 15.16
C LEU A 46 -8.25 2.36 14.36
N TYR A 47 -8.37 2.39 13.04
CA TYR A 47 -7.22 2.41 12.15
C TYR A 47 -7.03 3.83 11.62
N PHE A 48 -5.86 4.40 11.92
CA PHE A 48 -5.44 5.71 11.44
C PHE A 48 -3.97 5.60 11.02
N ASP A 49 -3.67 5.96 9.78
CA ASP A 49 -2.30 6.00 9.29
C ASP A 49 -2.19 6.96 8.10
N SER A 50 -0.96 7.37 7.83
CA SER A 50 -0.53 8.01 6.60
C SER A 50 -0.62 7.06 5.39
N ILE A 51 -0.81 7.65 4.21
CA ILE A 51 -0.65 6.94 2.95
C ILE A 51 0.82 7.04 2.56
N SER A 52 1.55 5.94 2.72
CA SER A 52 3.01 5.90 2.61
C SER A 52 3.50 4.89 1.58
N ARG A 53 4.75 5.08 1.15
CA ARG A 53 5.50 4.18 0.27
C ARG A 53 6.85 3.86 0.90
N VAL A 54 7.25 2.60 0.84
CA VAL A 54 8.52 2.11 1.39
C VAL A 54 9.52 1.90 0.26
N ASP A 55 10.60 2.68 0.26
CA ASP A 55 11.70 2.58 -0.71
C ASP A 55 13.03 2.23 -0.01
N VAL A 56 13.13 1.01 0.51
CA VAL A 56 14.33 0.52 1.23
C VAL A 56 15.30 -0.18 0.29
N ARG A 57 16.60 0.06 0.49
CA ARG A 57 17.71 -0.65 -0.15
C ARG A 57 18.93 -0.73 0.79
N PRO A 58 19.62 -1.89 0.88
CA PRO A 58 19.18 -3.22 0.44
C PRO A 58 17.99 -3.75 1.27
N TRP A 59 17.31 -4.80 0.83
CA TRP A 59 16.22 -5.44 1.57
C TRP A 59 16.68 -6.42 2.64
N SER A 60 17.99 -6.57 2.84
CA SER A 60 18.54 -7.45 3.86
C SER A 60 19.80 -6.86 4.48
N ARG A 61 20.12 -7.30 5.70
CA ARG A 61 21.37 -7.00 6.40
C ARG A 61 21.72 -8.15 7.33
N GLY A 62 22.88 -8.77 7.11
CA GLY A 62 23.28 -9.98 7.83
C GLY A 62 22.21 -11.07 7.67
N ARG A 63 21.69 -11.58 8.80
CA ARG A 63 20.68 -12.64 8.81
C ARG A 63 19.22 -12.14 8.81
N VAL A 64 19.00 -10.85 8.59
CA VAL A 64 17.66 -10.24 8.58
C VAL A 64 17.29 -9.82 7.16
N ALA A 65 16.12 -10.24 6.69
CA ALA A 65 15.51 -9.82 5.43
C ALA A 65 14.14 -9.19 5.66
N LEU A 66 13.80 -8.20 4.84
CA LEU A 66 12.50 -7.54 4.80
C LEU A 66 11.62 -8.24 3.75
N VAL A 67 10.33 -8.37 4.04
CA VAL A 67 9.34 -8.96 3.13
C VAL A 67 8.04 -8.16 3.16
N GLY A 68 7.27 -8.19 2.07
CA GLY A 68 5.99 -7.51 1.95
C GLY A 68 6.11 -6.00 2.13
N ASP A 69 5.20 -5.41 2.90
CA ASP A 69 5.14 -3.95 3.06
C ASP A 69 6.41 -3.36 3.71
N ALA A 70 7.13 -4.14 4.53
CA ALA A 70 8.40 -3.71 5.12
C ALA A 70 9.52 -3.53 4.09
N ALA A 71 9.47 -4.26 2.97
CA ALA A 71 10.44 -4.16 1.89
C ALA A 71 10.00 -3.15 0.81
N CYS A 72 8.72 -3.19 0.44
CA CYS A 72 8.21 -2.50 -0.73
C CYS A 72 6.73 -2.10 -0.64
N GLY A 73 6.24 -1.78 0.55
CA GLY A 73 4.85 -1.38 0.76
C GLY A 73 4.45 -0.13 -0.01
N ALA A 74 3.19 -0.11 -0.45
CA ALA A 74 2.51 1.07 -0.95
C ALA A 74 1.05 1.00 -0.46
N THR A 75 0.69 1.87 0.48
CA THR A 75 -0.60 1.80 1.22
C THR A 75 -1.80 1.77 0.27
N ILE A 76 -1.69 2.41 -0.90
CA ILE A 76 -2.78 2.45 -1.87
C ILE A 76 -2.30 2.01 -3.25
N GLY A 77 -3.00 1.00 -3.76
CA GLY A 77 -2.71 0.31 -5.00
C GLY A 77 -3.40 -1.05 -5.08
N GLY A 78 -3.80 -1.62 -3.93
CA GLY A 78 -4.47 -2.93 -3.88
C GLY A 78 -3.54 -4.11 -4.15
N MET A 79 -2.23 -3.85 -4.29
CA MET A 79 -1.21 -4.82 -4.70
C MET A 79 -0.35 -5.35 -3.54
N GLY A 80 -0.46 -4.78 -2.34
CA GLY A 80 0.40 -5.11 -1.19
C GLY A 80 0.34 -6.59 -0.81
N THR A 81 -0.87 -7.12 -0.61
CA THR A 81 -1.08 -8.53 -0.23
C THR A 81 -0.53 -9.50 -1.28
N GLY A 82 -0.82 -9.28 -2.57
CA GLY A 82 -0.29 -10.11 -3.65
C GLY A 82 1.24 -10.07 -3.72
N THR A 83 1.82 -8.87 -3.57
CA THR A 83 3.28 -8.69 -3.54
C THR A 83 3.91 -9.38 -2.35
N ALA A 84 3.27 -9.36 -1.18
CA ALA A 84 3.75 -10.04 0.01
C ALA A 84 3.75 -11.56 -0.15
N VAL A 85 2.68 -12.15 -0.73
CA VAL A 85 2.59 -13.59 -1.00
C VAL A 85 3.69 -14.02 -1.96
N VAL A 86 3.84 -13.31 -3.08
CA VAL A 86 4.90 -13.62 -4.07
C VAL A 86 6.29 -13.43 -3.46
N GLY A 87 6.50 -12.37 -2.70
CA GLY A 87 7.77 -12.12 -2.02
C GLY A 87 8.14 -13.20 -1.01
N ALA A 88 7.17 -13.71 -0.25
CA ALA A 88 7.38 -14.81 0.67
C ALA A 88 7.76 -16.11 -0.05
N TYR A 89 7.08 -16.42 -1.17
CA TYR A 89 7.37 -17.59 -2.00
C TYR A 89 8.81 -17.55 -2.54
N VAL A 90 9.21 -16.44 -3.15
CA VAL A 90 10.56 -16.28 -3.72
C VAL A 90 11.62 -16.35 -2.61
N LEU A 91 11.43 -15.63 -1.50
CA LEU A 91 12.41 -15.63 -0.41
C LEU A 91 12.62 -17.04 0.17
N ALA A 92 11.53 -17.77 0.42
CA ALA A 92 11.61 -19.14 0.94
C ALA A 92 12.30 -20.09 -0.05
N GLY A 93 11.97 -19.98 -1.34
CA GLY A 93 12.59 -20.78 -2.39
C GLY A 93 14.08 -20.52 -2.57
N GLU A 94 14.49 -19.26 -2.60
CA GLU A 94 15.91 -18.89 -2.72
C GLU A 94 16.74 -19.36 -1.51
N LEU A 95 16.14 -19.37 -0.30
CA LEU A 95 16.77 -19.90 0.91
C LEU A 95 16.89 -21.42 0.92
N ALA A 96 15.92 -22.12 0.32
CA ALA A 96 15.91 -23.58 0.26
C ALA A 96 16.95 -24.17 -0.71
N ALA A 97 17.46 -23.38 -1.67
CA ALA A 97 18.27 -23.88 -2.78
C ALA A 97 19.72 -24.25 -2.42
N ASP A 98 20.45 -23.41 -1.67
CA ASP A 98 21.90 -23.61 -1.47
C ASP A 98 22.42 -23.32 -0.05
N GLY A 99 21.52 -23.01 0.91
CA GLY A 99 21.87 -22.77 2.32
C GLY A 99 22.67 -21.48 2.58
N ASP A 100 23.14 -20.78 1.55
CA ASP A 100 23.78 -19.48 1.65
C ASP A 100 22.74 -18.35 1.66
N HIS A 101 22.36 -17.93 2.86
CA HIS A 101 21.43 -16.83 3.06
C HIS A 101 21.84 -15.50 2.41
N GLU A 102 23.13 -15.19 2.27
CA GLU A 102 23.56 -13.93 1.66
C GLU A 102 23.35 -13.94 0.14
N ALA A 103 23.61 -15.08 -0.50
CA ALA A 103 23.28 -15.26 -1.91
C ALA A 103 21.75 -15.31 -2.12
N ALA A 104 21.02 -16.03 -1.27
CA ALA A 104 19.57 -16.12 -1.33
C ALA A 104 18.87 -14.75 -1.21
N PHE A 105 19.30 -13.91 -0.27
CA PHE A 105 18.72 -12.58 -0.11
C PHE A 105 18.96 -11.66 -1.31
N ARG A 106 20.14 -11.75 -1.95
CA ARG A 106 20.42 -11.01 -3.19
C ARG A 106 19.52 -11.48 -4.33
N ARG A 107 19.42 -12.79 -4.55
CA ARG A 107 18.54 -13.36 -5.59
C ARG A 107 17.07 -13.01 -5.37
N TYR A 108 16.61 -13.06 -4.12
CA TYR A 108 15.26 -12.61 -3.74
C TYR A 108 15.04 -11.16 -4.14
N GLU A 109 15.95 -10.27 -3.73
CA GLU A 109 15.84 -8.85 -4.01
C GLU A 109 15.83 -8.57 -5.52
N ASP A 110 16.78 -9.13 -6.27
CA ASP A 110 16.92 -8.92 -7.72
C ASP A 110 15.67 -9.36 -8.48
N ARG A 111 15.11 -10.52 -8.12
CA ARG A 111 13.94 -11.08 -8.79
C ARG A 111 12.66 -10.29 -8.49
N MET A 112 12.51 -9.83 -7.25
CA MET A 112 11.31 -9.14 -6.80
C MET A 112 11.32 -7.64 -7.10
N ARG A 113 12.49 -7.02 -7.30
CA ARG A 113 12.61 -5.56 -7.33
C ARG A 113 11.73 -4.90 -8.38
N ASP A 114 11.77 -5.41 -9.61
CA ASP A 114 11.03 -4.82 -10.73
C ASP A 114 9.53 -5.04 -10.61
N TYR A 115 9.13 -6.22 -10.15
CA TYR A 115 7.74 -6.54 -9.87
C TYR A 115 7.16 -5.64 -8.76
N ALA A 116 7.87 -5.53 -7.64
CA ALA A 116 7.49 -4.66 -6.53
C ALA A 116 7.40 -3.19 -6.95
N ARG A 117 8.37 -2.67 -7.71
CA ARG A 117 8.33 -1.30 -8.25
C ARG A 117 7.10 -1.04 -9.12
N ARG A 118 6.71 -2.00 -9.97
CA ARG A 118 5.50 -1.87 -10.81
C ARG A 118 4.23 -1.82 -9.94
N CYS A 119 4.16 -2.63 -8.90
CA CYS A 119 3.07 -2.61 -7.94
C CYS A 119 2.98 -1.29 -7.17
N GLN A 120 4.12 -0.70 -6.80
CA GLN A 120 4.18 0.58 -6.09
C GLN A 120 3.79 1.80 -6.95
N LYS A 121 4.02 1.76 -8.27
CA LYS A 121 3.73 2.89 -9.19
C LYS A 121 2.29 3.38 -9.12
N GLY A 122 1.33 2.51 -8.79
CA GLY A 122 -0.06 2.91 -8.56
C GLY A 122 -0.18 3.92 -7.41
N GLY A 123 0.61 3.76 -6.35
CA GLY A 123 0.60 4.61 -5.17
C GLY A 123 1.02 6.06 -5.42
N ASP A 124 1.93 6.31 -6.36
CA ASP A 124 2.51 7.64 -6.63
C ASP A 124 1.46 8.73 -6.97
N ARG A 125 0.32 8.32 -7.55
CA ARG A 125 -0.76 9.24 -7.95
C ARG A 125 -1.97 9.17 -7.05
N THR A 126 -2.02 8.21 -6.12
CA THR A 126 -3.26 7.87 -5.44
C THR A 126 -3.68 8.91 -4.41
N GLY A 127 -2.73 9.53 -3.69
CA GLY A 127 -3.06 10.62 -2.76
C GLY A 127 -3.76 11.80 -3.46
N LYS A 128 -3.25 12.23 -4.61
CA LYS A 128 -3.85 13.31 -5.42
C LYS A 128 -5.21 12.94 -5.99
N PHE A 129 -5.42 11.66 -6.29
CA PHE A 129 -6.70 11.14 -6.76
C PHE A 129 -7.74 11.06 -5.63
N LEU A 130 -7.37 10.58 -4.45
CA LEU A 130 -8.30 10.42 -3.32
C LEU A 130 -8.65 11.73 -2.62
N ALA A 131 -7.70 12.63 -2.46
CA ALA A 131 -7.91 13.95 -1.88
C ALA A 131 -7.43 15.06 -2.83
N PRO A 132 -8.16 15.33 -3.93
CA PRO A 132 -7.82 16.43 -4.84
C PRO A 132 -7.86 17.77 -4.09
N GLY A 133 -6.81 18.58 -4.24
CA GLY A 133 -6.69 19.88 -3.59
C GLY A 133 -7.43 21.03 -4.30
N SER A 134 -8.25 20.75 -5.31
CA SER A 134 -8.95 21.79 -6.10
C SER A 134 -10.37 21.37 -6.48
N ALA A 135 -11.26 22.36 -6.61
CA ALA A 135 -12.66 22.14 -7.01
C ALA A 135 -12.77 21.47 -8.38
N PHE A 136 -11.91 21.85 -9.33
CA PHE A 136 -11.82 21.20 -10.63
C PHE A 136 -11.41 19.72 -10.50
N GLY A 137 -10.41 19.42 -9.68
CA GLY A 137 -9.98 18.03 -9.44
C GLY A 137 -11.07 17.17 -8.81
N LEU A 138 -11.83 17.72 -7.87
CA LEU A 138 -12.98 17.05 -7.27
C LEU A 138 -14.07 16.73 -8.31
N ARG A 139 -14.42 17.70 -9.16
CA ARG A 139 -15.40 17.51 -10.23
C ARG A 139 -14.93 16.44 -11.21
N ALA A 140 -13.69 16.54 -11.70
CA ALA A 140 -13.13 15.57 -12.65
C ALA A 140 -13.14 14.14 -12.09
N ARG A 141 -12.69 13.95 -10.84
CA ARG A 141 -12.72 12.65 -10.16
C ARG A 141 -14.15 12.13 -10.00
N ASN A 142 -15.08 12.97 -9.53
CA ASN A 142 -16.45 12.55 -9.30
C ASN A 142 -17.17 12.21 -10.62
N THR A 143 -16.89 12.94 -11.71
CA THR A 143 -17.40 12.61 -13.06
C THR A 143 -16.83 11.29 -13.56
N LEU A 144 -15.54 11.04 -13.36
CA LEU A 144 -14.89 9.77 -13.71
C LEU A 144 -15.54 8.59 -12.96
N LEU A 145 -15.69 8.71 -11.64
CA LEU A 145 -16.24 7.65 -10.79
C LEU A 145 -17.76 7.45 -10.97
N GLY A 146 -18.49 8.52 -11.27
CA GLY A 146 -19.93 8.48 -11.53
C GLY A 146 -20.28 7.91 -12.91
N ASN A 147 -19.34 7.88 -13.86
CA ASN A 147 -19.56 7.32 -15.18
C ASN A 147 -19.09 5.86 -15.24
N ARG A 148 -20.05 4.93 -15.39
CA ARG A 148 -19.80 3.48 -15.41
C ARG A 148 -18.80 3.03 -16.48
N PHE A 149 -18.82 3.67 -17.66
CA PHE A 149 -17.91 3.33 -18.75
C PHE A 149 -16.47 3.74 -18.41
N LEU A 150 -16.28 4.98 -17.93
CA LEU A 150 -14.96 5.47 -17.55
C LEU A 150 -14.38 4.69 -16.36
N LEU A 151 -15.23 4.36 -15.38
CA LEU A 151 -14.86 3.49 -14.27
C LEU A 151 -14.41 2.11 -14.75
N ALA A 152 -15.12 1.50 -15.69
CA ALA A 152 -14.76 0.19 -16.25
C ALA A 152 -13.41 0.22 -16.98
N VAL A 153 -13.12 1.28 -17.74
CA VAL A 153 -11.82 1.48 -18.40
C VAL A 153 -10.70 1.61 -17.36
N MET A 154 -10.91 2.41 -16.31
CA MET A 154 -9.94 2.57 -15.22
C MET A 154 -9.64 1.25 -14.51
N LEU A 155 -10.68 0.45 -14.19
CA LEU A 155 -10.52 -0.86 -13.56
C LEU A 155 -9.78 -1.85 -14.45
N LYS A 156 -10.03 -1.83 -15.78
CA LYS A 156 -9.32 -2.68 -16.74
C LYS A 156 -7.83 -2.40 -16.77
N ALA A 157 -7.44 -1.12 -16.81
CA ALA A 157 -6.04 -0.71 -16.78
C ALA A 157 -5.30 -1.15 -15.50
N GLY A 158 -6.01 -1.25 -14.36
CA GLY A 158 -5.45 -1.75 -13.11
C GLY A 158 -5.15 -3.26 -13.13
N LYS A 159 -5.94 -4.08 -13.84
CA LYS A 159 -5.78 -5.54 -13.89
C LYS A 159 -4.51 -5.99 -14.62
N ASP A 160 -4.10 -5.27 -15.67
CA ASP A 160 -2.96 -5.64 -16.53
C ASP A 160 -1.58 -5.48 -15.84
N ILE A 161 -1.54 -4.86 -14.66
CA ILE A 161 -0.31 -4.64 -13.88
C ILE A 161 0.11 -5.91 -13.11
N THR A 162 -0.81 -6.85 -12.85
CA THR A 162 -0.61 -7.94 -11.89
C THR A 162 0.12 -9.17 -12.44
N ASN A 163 0.07 -9.43 -13.74
CA ASN A 163 0.45 -10.73 -14.32
C ASN A 163 1.90 -10.83 -14.82
N LYS A 164 2.83 -10.00 -14.35
CA LYS A 164 4.18 -9.88 -14.94
C LYS A 164 5.32 -10.23 -13.98
N ILE A 165 5.23 -11.38 -13.34
CA ILE A 165 6.39 -12.02 -12.69
C ILE A 165 6.45 -13.48 -13.09
N ASP A 166 7.63 -13.93 -13.51
CA ASP A 166 7.92 -15.34 -13.77
C ASP A 166 8.43 -15.97 -12.47
N LEU A 167 7.71 -16.99 -11.98
CA LEU A 167 7.96 -17.60 -10.68
C LEU A 167 8.73 -18.91 -10.87
N PRO A 168 9.86 -19.10 -10.17
CA PRO A 168 10.59 -20.35 -10.22
C PRO A 168 9.79 -21.51 -9.69
N ASP A 169 10.05 -22.68 -10.24
CA ASP A 169 9.68 -23.94 -9.62
C ASP A 169 10.81 -24.38 -8.67
N TYR A 170 10.70 -24.01 -7.40
CA TYR A 170 11.66 -24.41 -6.37
C TYR A 170 11.48 -25.87 -5.93
N ALA A 171 10.33 -26.50 -6.21
CA ALA A 171 10.08 -27.89 -5.85
C ALA A 171 10.93 -28.87 -6.66
N ARG A 172 11.32 -28.50 -7.88
CA ARG A 172 12.25 -29.26 -8.72
C ARG A 172 13.73 -29.09 -8.37
N ALA A 173 14.09 -28.03 -7.65
CA ALA A 173 15.49 -27.74 -7.28
C ALA A 173 15.90 -28.38 -5.94
N ALA A 174 14.93 -28.79 -5.13
CA ALA A 174 15.14 -29.39 -3.81
C ALA A 174 15.10 -30.94 -3.81
N ALA A 175 14.97 -31.56 -4.98
CA ALA A 175 14.99 -33.02 -5.19
C ALA A 175 16.32 -33.46 -5.80
#